data_AF-A0A8J3L567-F1
#
_entry.id   AF-A0A8J3L567-F1
#
_cell.length_a   1.000
_cell.length_b   1.000
_cell.length_c   1.000
_cell.angle_alpha   90.00
_cell.angle_beta   90.00
_cell.angle_gamma   90.00
#
_symmetry.space_group_name_H-M   'P 1'
#
loop_
_entity.id
_entity.type
_entity.pdbx_description
1 polymer ?
#
loop_
_entity_poly.entity_id
_entity_poly.type
_entity_poly.pdbx_seq_one_letter_code
_entity_poly.pdbx_strand_id
1 'polypeptide(L)'
;MHRKHFAVAFAAALTTLTMLACGAGAGDTSSAVSGSEGTNVEAAPEPTTAIGKVGQTITLTSELLGDKTVVEVAVTGPKQHTKEPGSFGSKPEKGIFLALDVTVVCKQGTYHANPFNFKFVAVDGTVFEQAFTIGFKPELHAVDLATGQKTAGKIVFDVPKAAISGGRVQIDGIGLDSNKPAAYWAL
;
A
#
# COMPACT_ATOMS: atom_id res chain seq x y z
N MET A 1 -10.77 -30.33 41.31
CA MET A 1 -9.52 -31.06 40.96
C MET A 1 -9.83 -32.01 39.81
N HIS A 2 -9.21 -31.82 38.64
CA HIS A 2 -8.71 -32.85 37.70
C HIS A 2 -8.31 -32.14 36.39
N ARG A 3 -7.02 -31.79 36.29
CA ARG A 3 -6.37 -31.28 35.08
C ARG A 3 -6.12 -32.46 34.15
N LYS A 4 -6.46 -32.35 32.87
CA LYS A 4 -5.93 -33.22 31.81
C LYS A 4 -5.03 -32.38 30.92
N HIS A 5 -3.73 -32.57 31.11
CA HIS A 5 -2.67 -32.04 30.26
C HIS A 5 -2.62 -32.87 28.97
N PHE A 6 -2.72 -32.22 27.81
CA PHE A 6 -2.29 -32.79 26.55
C PHE A 6 -0.97 -32.09 26.17
N ALA A 7 0.11 -32.84 26.28
CA ALA A 7 1.40 -32.48 25.71
C ALA A 7 1.51 -33.16 24.34
N VAL A 8 1.81 -32.40 23.30
CA VAL A 8 2.25 -32.92 22.00
C VAL A 8 3.59 -32.28 21.72
N ALA A 9 4.62 -33.10 21.57
CA ALA A 9 5.99 -32.71 21.29
C ALA A 9 6.55 -33.55 20.14
N PHE A 10 7.57 -32.99 19.49
CA PHE A 10 8.45 -33.53 18.44
C PHE A 10 7.85 -33.58 17.02
N ALA A 11 8.56 -33.22 15.94
CA ALA A 11 10.00 -33.27 15.72
C ALA A 11 10.50 -32.16 14.77
N ALA A 12 11.73 -31.69 15.02
CA ALA A 12 12.52 -30.90 14.09
C ALA A 12 13.33 -31.85 13.18
N ALA A 13 13.36 -31.57 11.88
CA ALA A 13 14.25 -32.22 10.92
C ALA A 13 15.17 -31.16 10.29
N LEU A 14 16.45 -31.30 10.57
CA LEU A 14 17.58 -30.52 10.05
C LEU A 14 18.23 -31.37 8.95
N THR A 15 18.38 -30.85 7.74
CA THR A 15 19.18 -31.48 6.67
C THR A 15 20.11 -30.46 6.03
N THR A 16 21.38 -30.57 6.36
CA THR A 16 22.53 -29.92 5.72
C THR A 16 22.97 -30.73 4.51
N LEU A 17 23.27 -30.06 3.38
CA LEU A 17 23.93 -30.66 2.22
C LEU A 17 25.19 -29.85 1.88
N THR A 18 26.35 -30.49 1.93
CA THR A 18 27.68 -29.93 1.62
C THR A 18 28.30 -30.56 0.36
N MET A 19 29.13 -29.76 -0.30
CA MET A 19 29.73 -29.81 -1.65
C MET A 19 30.70 -30.96 -1.99
N LEU A 20 30.97 -31.16 -3.30
CA LEU A 20 32.26 -31.39 -4.02
C LEU A 20 31.92 -31.95 -5.45
N ALA A 21 32.62 -31.82 -6.58
CA ALA A 21 33.87 -31.19 -7.02
C ALA A 21 33.91 -31.16 -8.59
N CYS A 22 34.95 -30.52 -9.13
CA CYS A 22 35.30 -30.17 -10.52
C CYS A 22 35.08 -31.19 -11.66
N GLY A 23 34.81 -30.65 -12.86
CA GLY A 23 35.08 -31.28 -14.16
C GLY A 23 35.45 -30.22 -15.21
N ALA A 24 36.71 -30.24 -15.65
CA ALA A 24 37.26 -29.40 -16.70
C ALA A 24 36.90 -29.91 -18.11
N GLY A 25 36.58 -29.00 -19.03
CA GLY A 25 36.46 -29.27 -20.45
C GLY A 25 36.95 -28.07 -21.25
N ALA A 26 38.12 -28.21 -21.87
CA ALA A 26 38.72 -27.24 -22.77
C ALA A 26 37.94 -27.17 -24.09
N GLY A 27 37.75 -25.96 -24.59
CA GLY A 27 37.18 -25.68 -25.90
C GLY A 27 37.44 -24.22 -26.25
N ASP A 28 38.60 -23.96 -26.85
CA ASP A 28 39.00 -22.66 -27.38
C ASP A 28 38.02 -22.20 -28.45
N THR A 29 37.42 -21.02 -28.25
CA THR A 29 37.06 -20.12 -29.34
C THR A 29 37.21 -18.69 -28.85
N SER A 30 38.34 -18.10 -29.21
CA SER A 30 38.63 -16.69 -28.97
C SER A 30 37.78 -15.84 -29.91
N SER A 31 36.95 -14.98 -29.32
CA SER A 31 36.52 -13.73 -29.95
C SER A 31 36.67 -12.64 -28.90
N ALA A 32 37.80 -11.94 -28.99
CA ALA A 32 38.04 -10.71 -28.28
C ALA A 32 37.03 -9.65 -28.75
N VAL A 33 36.12 -9.25 -27.86
CA VAL A 33 35.46 -7.94 -27.94
C VAL A 33 36.00 -7.11 -26.78
N SER A 34 36.64 -6.03 -27.19
CA SER A 34 37.22 -4.96 -26.39
C SER A 34 36.19 -4.35 -25.43
N GLY A 35 36.68 -3.88 -24.29
CA GLY A 35 35.91 -3.52 -23.11
C GLY A 35 34.75 -2.56 -23.34
N SER A 36 33.72 -2.77 -22.53
CA SER A 36 32.82 -1.71 -22.08
C SER A 36 32.92 -1.72 -20.57
N GLU A 37 33.36 -0.60 -20.01
CA GLU A 37 33.37 -0.33 -18.58
C GLU A 37 32.00 -0.72 -18.02
N GLY A 38 32.00 -1.60 -17.02
CA GLY A 38 30.81 -1.94 -16.28
C GLY A 38 30.34 -0.68 -15.58
N THR A 39 29.35 0.00 -16.17
CA THR A 39 28.58 1.04 -15.51
C THR A 39 28.04 0.41 -14.24
N ASN A 40 28.59 0.81 -13.11
CA ASN A 40 28.02 0.51 -11.81
C ASN A 40 26.59 1.04 -11.85
N VAL A 41 25.61 0.14 -12.01
CA VAL A 41 24.19 0.52 -11.93
C VAL A 41 23.98 0.85 -10.47
N GLU A 42 24.13 2.13 -10.15
CA GLU A 42 23.73 2.69 -8.88
C GLU A 42 22.26 2.32 -8.68
N ALA A 43 22.01 1.43 -7.71
CA ALA A 43 20.67 0.99 -7.39
C ALA A 43 19.83 2.22 -7.10
N ALA A 44 18.71 2.37 -7.82
CA ALA A 44 17.78 3.45 -7.57
C ALA A 44 17.40 3.43 -6.08
N PRO A 45 17.36 4.59 -5.39
CA PRO A 45 17.01 4.63 -3.98
C PRO A 45 15.63 3.99 -3.77
N GLU A 46 15.56 3.05 -2.82
CA GLU A 46 14.28 2.43 -2.45
C GLU A 46 13.28 3.52 -2.04
N PRO A 47 12.03 3.46 -2.51
CA PRO A 47 11.03 4.46 -2.17
C PRO A 47 10.77 4.46 -0.66
N THR A 48 11.07 5.59 -0.02
CA THR A 48 10.76 5.80 1.40
C THR A 48 9.31 6.19 1.57
N THR A 49 8.58 5.50 2.45
CA THR A 49 7.19 5.83 2.76
C THR A 49 7.07 7.20 3.45
N ALA A 50 6.28 8.11 2.87
CA ALA A 50 6.02 9.43 3.43
C ALA A 50 5.03 9.35 4.62
N ILE A 51 5.21 10.21 5.63
CA ILE A 51 4.33 10.24 6.81
C ILE A 51 3.82 11.66 7.03
N GLY A 52 2.50 11.80 7.11
CA GLY A 52 1.81 13.04 7.45
C GLY A 52 0.69 12.79 8.48
N LYS A 53 -0.02 13.86 8.82
CA LYS A 53 -1.26 13.83 9.60
C LYS A 53 -2.45 14.01 8.68
N VAL A 54 -3.59 13.41 9.02
CA VAL A 54 -4.88 13.74 8.37
C VAL A 54 -5.07 15.27 8.37
N GLY A 55 -5.43 15.83 7.22
CA GLY A 55 -5.44 17.27 6.95
C GLY A 55 -4.25 17.77 6.12
N GLN A 56 -3.17 17.00 6.01
CA GLN A 56 -1.99 17.36 5.20
C GLN A 56 -2.05 16.75 3.80
N THR A 57 -1.57 17.52 2.81
CA THR A 57 -1.29 17.01 1.46
C THR A 57 0.10 16.39 1.41
N ILE A 58 0.22 15.21 0.81
CA ILE A 58 1.48 14.53 0.54
C ILE A 58 1.67 14.44 -0.97
N THR A 59 2.88 14.72 -1.45
CA THR A 59 3.27 14.53 -2.84
C THR A 59 3.91 13.15 -3.02
N LEU A 60 3.35 12.34 -3.92
CA LEU A 60 3.89 11.06 -4.35
C LEU A 60 4.60 11.26 -5.69
N THR A 61 5.77 10.67 -5.85
CA THR A 61 6.53 10.69 -7.11
C THR A 61 6.98 9.28 -7.46
N SER A 62 6.81 8.90 -8.72
CA SER A 62 7.43 7.71 -9.31
C SER A 62 8.10 8.10 -10.61
N GLU A 63 9.26 7.52 -10.85
CA GLU A 63 9.99 7.64 -12.10
C GLU A 63 10.27 6.24 -12.63
N LEU A 64 9.79 5.94 -13.83
CA LEU A 64 9.95 4.65 -14.47
C LEU A 64 10.41 4.85 -15.90
N LEU A 65 11.61 4.36 -16.23
CA LEU A 65 12.16 4.43 -17.59
C LEU A 65 12.18 5.85 -18.19
N GLY A 66 12.33 6.88 -17.34
CA GLY A 66 12.31 8.30 -17.74
C GLY A 66 10.93 8.95 -17.75
N ASP A 67 9.86 8.18 -17.57
CA ASP A 67 8.52 8.72 -17.36
C ASP A 67 8.31 9.04 -15.88
N LYS A 68 7.89 10.28 -15.61
CA LYS A 68 7.67 10.79 -14.25
C LYS A 68 6.20 11.05 -13.98
N THR A 69 5.68 10.43 -12.94
CA THR A 69 4.35 10.69 -12.39
C THR A 69 4.48 11.40 -11.05
N VAL A 70 3.81 12.54 -10.91
CA VAL A 70 3.74 13.32 -9.66
C VAL A 70 2.27 13.53 -9.28
N VAL A 71 1.91 13.16 -8.06
CA VAL A 71 0.53 13.24 -7.57
C VAL A 71 0.51 13.89 -6.19
N GLU A 72 -0.41 14.82 -5.98
CA GLU A 72 -0.72 15.36 -4.66
C GLU A 72 -1.97 14.67 -4.11
N VAL A 73 -1.86 14.08 -2.92
CA VAL A 73 -2.97 13.39 -2.24
C VAL A 73 -3.20 14.03 -0.89
N ALA A 74 -4.46 14.35 -0.58
CA ALA A 74 -4.87 14.82 0.73
C ALA A 74 -5.98 13.91 1.28
N VAL A 75 -5.83 13.52 2.54
CA VAL A 75 -6.84 12.77 3.30
C VAL A 75 -7.29 13.63 4.46
N THR A 76 -8.60 13.86 4.60
CA THR A 76 -9.17 14.85 5.52
C THR A 76 -10.50 14.39 6.12
N GLY A 77 -11.01 15.14 7.10
CA GLY A 77 -12.39 15.01 7.58
C GLY A 77 -12.82 13.63 8.10
N PRO A 78 -12.04 12.98 8.99
CA PRO A 78 -12.39 11.66 9.49
C PRO A 78 -13.70 11.72 10.29
N LYS A 79 -14.66 10.88 9.92
CA LYS A 79 -15.97 10.80 10.58
C LYS A 79 -16.34 9.36 10.87
N GLN A 80 -16.85 9.14 12.08
CA GLN A 80 -17.31 7.84 12.55
C GLN A 80 -18.82 7.72 12.38
N HIS A 81 -19.28 6.60 11.85
CA HIS A 81 -20.68 6.33 11.59
C HIS A 81 -21.07 4.91 12.03
N THR A 82 -22.14 4.79 12.81
CA THR A 82 -22.68 3.49 13.26
C THR A 82 -23.64 2.86 12.24
N LYS A 83 -23.89 3.55 11.13
CA LYS A 83 -24.77 3.15 10.03
C LYS A 83 -24.41 3.99 8.80
N GLU A 84 -24.56 3.44 7.60
CA GLU A 84 -24.52 4.24 6.37
C GLU A 84 -25.61 5.34 6.39
N PRO A 85 -25.37 6.49 5.72
CA PRO A 85 -26.40 7.50 5.53
C PRO A 85 -27.66 6.97 4.84
N GLY A 86 -28.81 7.54 5.19
CA GLY A 86 -30.11 7.18 4.60
C GLY A 86 -30.95 6.21 5.43
N SER A 87 -32.24 6.14 5.11
CA SER A 87 -33.22 5.34 5.85
C SER A 87 -32.90 3.84 5.82
N PHE A 88 -32.32 3.36 4.72
CA PHE A 88 -31.98 1.96 4.48
C PHE A 88 -30.48 1.65 4.62
N GLY A 89 -29.68 2.55 5.19
CA GLY A 89 -28.23 2.33 5.32
C GLY A 89 -27.88 1.05 6.10
N SER A 90 -26.85 0.34 5.67
CA SER A 90 -26.37 -0.85 6.36
C SER A 90 -25.63 -0.48 7.64
N LYS A 91 -25.47 -1.44 8.55
CA LYS A 91 -24.58 -1.31 9.71
C LYS A 91 -23.19 -1.86 9.37
N PRO A 92 -22.12 -1.32 9.98
CA PRO A 92 -20.79 -1.92 9.89
C PRO A 92 -20.79 -3.33 10.51
N GLU A 93 -20.00 -4.23 9.95
CA GLU A 93 -19.78 -5.59 10.44
C GLU A 93 -18.71 -5.65 11.53
N LYS A 94 -17.67 -4.82 11.43
CA LYS A 94 -16.52 -4.82 12.37
C LYS A 94 -16.63 -3.80 13.49
N GLY A 95 -17.51 -2.81 13.35
CA GLY A 95 -18.01 -2.02 14.47
C GLY A 95 -18.39 -0.58 14.14
N ILE A 96 -17.56 0.13 13.39
CA ILE A 96 -17.82 1.51 12.96
C ILE A 96 -17.36 1.71 11.52
N PHE A 97 -18.14 2.46 10.74
CA PHE A 97 -17.63 3.03 9.50
C PHE A 97 -16.78 4.26 9.81
N LEU A 98 -15.53 4.25 9.38
CA LEU A 98 -14.64 5.41 9.35
C LEU A 98 -14.63 5.96 7.92
N ALA A 99 -15.33 7.07 7.70
CA ALA A 99 -15.37 7.77 6.41
C ALA A 99 -14.39 8.95 6.41
N LEU A 100 -13.62 9.09 5.34
CA LEU A 100 -12.69 10.22 5.13
C LEU A 100 -12.88 10.83 3.75
N ASP A 101 -12.58 12.12 3.63
CA ASP A 101 -12.57 12.85 2.38
C ASP A 101 -11.18 12.80 1.74
N VAL A 102 -11.10 12.39 0.48
CA VAL A 102 -9.87 12.32 -0.31
C VAL A 102 -9.91 13.32 -1.45
N THR A 103 -8.78 13.96 -1.70
CA THR A 103 -8.52 14.71 -2.93
C THR A 103 -7.24 14.17 -3.56
N VAL A 104 -7.28 13.95 -4.87
CA VAL A 104 -6.13 13.53 -5.67
C VAL A 104 -5.96 14.50 -6.84
N VAL A 105 -4.76 15.02 -7.03
CA VAL A 105 -4.41 15.90 -8.15
C VAL A 105 -3.19 15.34 -8.87
N CYS A 106 -3.33 15.07 -10.17
CA CYS A 106 -2.21 14.66 -11.00
C CYS A 106 -1.44 15.91 -11.46
N LYS A 107 -0.19 16.05 -11.01
CA LYS A 107 0.67 17.22 -11.28
C LYS A 107 1.56 17.03 -12.49
N GLN A 108 1.91 15.78 -12.78
CA GLN A 108 2.74 15.39 -13.92
C GLN A 108 2.46 13.93 -14.27
N GLY A 109 2.50 13.60 -15.57
CA GLY A 109 2.26 12.25 -16.07
C GLY A 109 0.78 11.88 -16.08
N THR A 110 0.51 10.58 -15.89
CA THR A 110 -0.83 10.00 -15.71
C THR A 110 -0.90 9.24 -14.38
N TYR A 111 -2.07 9.25 -13.76
CA TYR A 111 -2.31 8.53 -12.51
C TYR A 111 -3.70 7.92 -12.48
N HIS A 112 -3.78 6.61 -12.19
CA HIS A 112 -5.04 5.92 -11.94
C HIS A 112 -5.44 6.11 -10.47
N ALA A 113 -6.28 7.11 -10.19
CA ALA A 113 -6.80 7.32 -8.86
C ALA A 113 -7.87 6.25 -8.57
N ASN A 114 -7.73 5.48 -7.51
CA ASN A 114 -8.68 4.41 -7.18
C ASN A 114 -8.91 4.31 -5.67
N PRO A 115 -10.17 4.21 -5.19
CA PRO A 115 -10.46 4.03 -3.77
C PRO A 115 -9.77 2.81 -3.14
N PHE A 116 -9.51 1.75 -3.91
CA PHE A 116 -8.85 0.53 -3.43
C PHE A 116 -7.34 0.65 -3.23
N ASN A 117 -6.72 1.77 -3.62
CA ASN A 117 -5.33 2.04 -3.24
C ASN A 117 -5.20 2.46 -1.77
N PHE A 118 -6.30 2.71 -1.08
CA PHE A 118 -6.31 3.18 0.31
C PHE A 118 -6.65 2.05 1.28
N LYS A 119 -5.92 2.02 2.39
CA LYS A 119 -6.14 1.08 3.50
C LYS A 119 -6.17 1.83 4.83
N PHE A 120 -6.86 1.29 5.81
CA PHE A 120 -6.69 1.72 7.19
C PHE A 120 -5.78 0.73 7.92
N VAL A 121 -4.78 1.23 8.64
CA VAL A 121 -3.81 0.43 9.39
C VAL A 121 -3.91 0.79 10.86
N ALA A 122 -4.29 -0.18 11.69
CA ALA A 122 -4.36 -0.03 13.14
C ALA A 122 -2.94 0.01 13.75
N VAL A 123 -2.85 0.42 15.03
CA VAL A 123 -1.57 0.51 15.76
C VAL A 123 -0.83 -0.84 15.81
N ASP A 124 -1.56 -1.95 15.90
CA ASP A 124 -1.00 -3.30 15.91
C ASP A 124 -0.58 -3.81 14.52
N GLY A 125 -0.73 -2.99 13.49
CA GLY A 125 -0.42 -3.34 12.11
C GLY A 125 -1.54 -4.04 11.35
N THR A 126 -2.71 -4.28 11.97
CA THR A 126 -3.86 -4.87 11.28
C THR A 126 -4.32 -3.95 10.16
N VAL A 127 -4.47 -4.50 8.96
CA VAL A 127 -4.89 -3.79 7.75
C VAL A 127 -6.37 -4.02 7.50
N PHE A 128 -7.09 -2.94 7.23
CA PHE A 128 -8.50 -2.92 6.86
C PHE A 128 -8.64 -2.31 5.47
N GLU A 129 -9.11 -3.13 4.53
CA GLU A 129 -9.47 -2.70 3.18
C GLU A 129 -10.73 -1.82 3.20
N GLN A 130 -10.98 -1.13 2.09
CA GLN A 130 -12.22 -0.38 1.85
C GLN A 130 -13.48 -1.22 2.10
N ALA A 131 -14.45 -0.60 2.75
CA ALA A 131 -15.79 -1.15 2.91
C ALA A 131 -16.63 -0.86 1.66
N PHE A 132 -17.34 -1.86 1.18
CA PHE A 132 -18.35 -1.69 0.13
C PHE A 132 -19.58 -1.03 0.74
N THR A 133 -19.75 0.26 0.45
CA THR A 133 -20.86 1.09 0.93
C THR A 133 -21.47 1.86 -0.25
N ILE A 134 -22.73 2.25 -0.13
CA ILE A 134 -23.46 3.00 -1.16
C ILE A 134 -23.98 4.35 -0.65
N GLY A 135 -24.06 4.53 0.67
CA GLY A 135 -24.65 5.71 1.29
C GLY A 135 -23.69 6.89 1.45
N PHE A 136 -22.38 6.68 1.37
CA PHE A 136 -21.38 7.72 1.63
C PHE A 136 -21.02 8.50 0.36
N LYS A 137 -21.78 9.55 0.06
CA LYS A 137 -21.58 10.38 -1.14
C LYS A 137 -20.84 11.71 -0.87
N PRO A 138 -20.13 12.27 -1.86
CA PRO A 138 -19.72 11.60 -3.11
C PRO A 138 -18.68 10.52 -2.83
N GLU A 139 -18.71 9.41 -3.58
CA GLU A 139 -17.70 8.35 -3.48
C GLU A 139 -16.45 8.74 -4.28
N LEU A 140 -15.28 8.31 -3.83
CA LEU A 140 -14.10 8.37 -4.68
C LEU A 140 -14.22 7.26 -5.73
N HIS A 141 -14.32 7.64 -7.00
CA HIS A 141 -14.39 6.68 -8.11
C HIS A 141 -13.02 6.42 -8.72
N ALA A 142 -12.84 5.21 -9.27
CA ALA A 142 -11.68 4.87 -10.07
C ALA A 142 -11.67 5.70 -11.36
N VAL A 143 -10.59 6.43 -11.62
CA VAL A 143 -10.47 7.31 -12.79
C VAL A 143 -9.01 7.56 -13.15
N ASP A 144 -8.73 7.59 -14.45
CA ASP A 144 -7.42 8.03 -14.95
C ASP A 144 -7.36 9.56 -14.99
N LEU A 145 -6.33 10.11 -14.35
CA LEU A 145 -6.05 11.53 -14.30
C LEU A 145 -4.84 11.84 -15.18
N ALA A 146 -5.03 12.68 -16.18
CA ALA A 146 -3.95 13.36 -16.87
C ALA A 146 -3.41 14.53 -16.04
N THR A 147 -2.25 15.05 -16.44
CA THR A 147 -1.64 16.24 -15.83
C THR A 147 -2.63 17.41 -15.74
N GLY A 148 -2.74 17.99 -14.54
CA GLY A 148 -3.66 19.08 -14.21
C GLY A 148 -5.05 18.63 -13.80
N GLN A 149 -5.42 17.36 -13.99
CA GLN A 149 -6.73 16.83 -13.58
C GLN A 149 -6.76 16.46 -12.09
N LYS A 150 -7.97 16.48 -11.55
CA LYS A 150 -8.27 16.23 -10.14
C LYS A 150 -9.50 15.35 -10.01
N THR A 151 -9.51 14.48 -8.99
CA THR A 151 -10.72 13.85 -8.46
C THR A 151 -10.81 14.03 -6.95
N ALA A 152 -12.01 13.91 -6.41
CA ALA A 152 -12.27 13.94 -4.98
C ALA A 152 -13.50 13.11 -4.63
N GLY A 153 -13.50 12.54 -3.43
CA GLY A 153 -14.61 11.74 -2.94
C GLY A 153 -14.28 11.07 -1.61
N LYS A 154 -15.23 10.28 -1.11
CA LYS A 154 -15.09 9.58 0.16
C LYS A 154 -14.46 8.20 -0.02
N ILE A 155 -13.63 7.85 0.96
CA ILE A 155 -13.21 6.48 1.24
C ILE A 155 -13.81 6.07 2.59
N VAL A 156 -14.13 4.78 2.75
CA VAL A 156 -14.81 4.28 3.94
C VAL A 156 -14.18 2.97 4.36
N PHE A 157 -13.83 2.85 5.63
CA PHE A 157 -13.36 1.60 6.22
C PHE A 157 -14.37 1.09 7.24
N ASP A 158 -14.58 -0.22 7.30
CA ASP A 158 -15.30 -0.86 8.40
C ASP A 158 -14.27 -1.43 9.38
N VAL A 159 -14.23 -0.87 10.58
CA VAL A 159 -13.16 -1.11 11.56
C VAL A 159 -13.72 -1.27 12.96
N PRO A 160 -13.02 -1.99 13.86
CA PRO A 160 -13.29 -1.90 15.29
C PRO A 160 -13.11 -0.46 15.76
N LYS A 161 -14.06 0.06 16.57
CA LYS A 161 -13.98 1.43 17.09
C LYS A 161 -12.66 1.71 17.83
N ALA A 162 -12.15 0.72 18.57
CA ALA A 162 -10.90 0.83 19.30
C ALA A 162 -9.67 0.96 18.39
N ALA A 163 -9.73 0.44 17.15
CA ALA A 163 -8.61 0.45 16.22
C ALA A 163 -8.30 1.86 15.68
N ILE A 164 -9.29 2.77 15.68
CA ILE A 164 -9.15 4.15 15.16
C ILE A 164 -8.09 4.93 15.94
N SER A 165 -8.04 4.76 17.26
CA SER A 165 -7.12 5.51 18.12
C SER A 165 -5.67 5.13 17.82
N GLY A 166 -4.89 6.08 17.29
CA GLY A 166 -3.50 5.86 16.87
C GLY A 166 -3.35 5.13 15.53
N GLY A 167 -4.45 4.81 14.86
CA GLY A 167 -4.43 4.26 13.52
C GLY A 167 -4.03 5.28 12.46
N ARG A 168 -3.86 4.82 11.22
CA ARG A 168 -3.45 5.65 10.08
C ARG A 168 -4.10 5.20 8.79
N VAL A 169 -4.31 6.13 7.87
CA VAL A 169 -4.68 5.81 6.49
C VAL A 169 -3.40 5.61 5.69
N GLN A 170 -3.31 4.51 4.95
CA GLN A 170 -2.26 4.21 3.99
C GLN A 170 -2.77 4.50 2.58
N ILE A 171 -1.87 4.95 1.69
CA ILE A 171 -2.01 4.75 0.25
C ILE A 171 -0.87 3.87 -0.24
N ASP A 172 -1.18 2.91 -1.11
CA ASP A 172 -0.17 2.10 -1.80
C ASP A 172 0.60 2.95 -2.84
N GLY A 173 1.75 2.44 -3.28
CA GLY A 173 2.67 3.11 -4.18
C GLY A 173 2.11 3.42 -5.56
N ILE A 174 2.89 4.17 -6.32
CA ILE A 174 2.59 4.49 -7.71
C ILE A 174 3.67 3.87 -8.61
N GLY A 175 3.29 3.46 -9.82
CA GLY A 175 4.20 2.75 -10.72
C GLY A 175 4.49 1.31 -10.27
N LEU A 176 5.77 0.91 -10.26
CA LEU A 176 6.19 -0.47 -9.94
C LEU A 176 5.97 -0.85 -8.48
N ASP A 177 5.93 0.13 -7.57
CA ASP A 177 5.72 -0.10 -6.15
C ASP A 177 4.25 -0.04 -5.74
N SER A 178 3.32 -0.26 -6.67
CA SER A 178 1.87 -0.19 -6.45
C SER A 178 1.32 -1.16 -5.39
N ASN A 179 2.13 -2.09 -4.89
CA ASN A 179 1.80 -3.00 -3.79
C ASN A 179 2.51 -2.67 -2.46
N LYS A 180 3.38 -1.65 -2.42
CA LYS A 180 4.09 -1.22 -1.21
C LYS A 180 3.45 0.06 -0.66
N PRO A 181 3.55 0.37 0.65
CA PRO A 181 3.06 1.62 1.21
C PRO A 181 3.86 2.84 0.67
N ALA A 182 3.18 3.78 0.00
CA ALA A 182 3.79 5.05 -0.42
C ALA A 182 3.67 6.13 0.64
N ALA A 183 2.53 6.24 1.31
CA ALA A 183 2.34 7.23 2.35
C ALA A 183 1.35 6.81 3.43
N TYR A 184 1.48 7.46 4.59
CA TYR A 184 0.58 7.36 5.73
C TYR A 184 0.06 8.73 6.16
N TRP A 185 -1.21 8.78 6.58
CA TRP A 185 -1.82 9.88 7.33
C TRP A 185 -2.26 9.37 8.70
N ALA A 186 -1.59 9.83 9.76
CA ALA A 186 -1.98 9.56 11.13
C ALA A 186 -3.30 10.27 11.48
N LEU A 187 -4.21 9.55 12.14
CA LEU A 187 -5.50 10.05 12.63
C LEU A 187 -5.40 10.78 13.97
#